data_AF-A0A2D7GYM7-F1
#
_entry.id   AF-A0A2D7GYM7-F1
#
_cell.length_a   1.000
_cell.length_b   1.000
_cell.length_c   1.000
_cell.angle_alpha   90.00
_cell.angle_beta   90.00
_cell.angle_gamma   90.00
#
_symmetry.space_group_name_H-M   'P 1'
#
loop_
_entity.id
_entity.type
_entity.pdbx_description
1 polymer ?
#
loop_
_entity_poly.entity_id
_entity_poly.type
_entity_poly.pdbx_seq_one_letter_code
_entity_poly.pdbx_strand_id
1 'polypeptide(L)'
;MKKIGTLLLLATTNVAMAIPVELIHAKNATPIVPRGGVLMVPLIAETLGNDWPETIEVTLEGGQIITGHIGWVERLPQTSEWDSFSLHIRPVQREHNTANIHLKDNETGPVLLAQMPAKSEGTVSFGGDTVDPIWFDLPEVFPNLNLQPVDAAKTYSSKSSYADVLSYPLEHWRRSLLASKEGVFPSTNIPPNEVGKLASIHGTQLWRIGFDRLAKSSRGIAAECRDLLTMTCTDKSTTFACWVTAPSERLLTILLDKNASSRQLAARALNWCSKQQPFLFWLEKVYGEDVIVAVANPTLEVQLVALKWREGNDVPLLVDLQPNETTRITLQRAHTFDVSIFGPTTLRSAVQWLDIQIGNHAFGVPVVPSVVVALPPAVQLQPLFPQWSLESIKAQTPKKIPNSMAT
;
A
#
# COMPACT_ATOMS: atom_id res chain seq x y z
N MET A 1 -2.32 -34.02 -59.83
CA MET A 1 -1.15 -33.28 -59.30
C MET A 1 -1.58 -32.55 -58.02
N LYS A 2 -1.14 -33.03 -56.85
CA LYS A 2 -1.45 -32.44 -55.54
C LYS A 2 -0.53 -31.23 -55.31
N LYS A 3 -1.10 -30.03 -55.16
CA LYS A 3 -0.35 -28.84 -54.74
C LYS A 3 -0.09 -28.93 -53.23
N ILE A 4 1.15 -29.16 -52.86
CA ILE A 4 1.66 -29.00 -51.50
C ILE A 4 1.88 -27.49 -51.32
N GLY A 5 1.07 -26.87 -50.47
CA GLY A 5 1.25 -25.49 -50.06
C GLY A 5 2.26 -25.43 -48.92
N THR A 6 3.47 -24.94 -49.21
CA THR A 6 4.50 -24.63 -48.23
C THR A 6 4.04 -23.43 -47.39
N LEU A 7 3.67 -23.66 -46.14
CA LEU A 7 3.37 -22.61 -45.17
C LEU A 7 4.71 -22.04 -44.67
N LEU A 8 5.10 -20.87 -45.17
CA LEU A 8 6.29 -20.15 -44.70
C LEU A 8 5.94 -19.52 -43.33
N LEU A 9 6.47 -20.08 -42.24
CA LEU A 9 6.40 -19.47 -40.92
C LEU A 9 7.33 -18.25 -40.92
N LEU A 10 6.78 -17.05 -41.13
CA LEU A 10 7.49 -15.79 -40.90
C LEU A 10 7.68 -15.63 -39.39
N ALA A 11 8.84 -16.05 -38.89
CA ALA A 11 9.33 -15.63 -37.58
C ALA A 11 9.64 -14.13 -37.67
N THR A 12 8.70 -13.29 -37.25
CA THR A 12 8.94 -11.87 -37.02
C THR A 12 9.90 -11.75 -35.84
N THR A 13 11.19 -11.59 -36.13
CA THR A 13 12.17 -11.13 -35.15
C THR A 13 11.80 -9.69 -34.80
N ASN A 14 11.26 -9.46 -33.61
CA ASN A 14 11.17 -8.10 -33.06
C ASN A 14 12.60 -7.59 -32.93
N VAL A 15 13.02 -6.75 -33.89
CA VAL A 15 14.29 -6.04 -33.80
C VAL A 15 14.14 -5.08 -32.63
N ALA A 16 14.91 -5.31 -31.56
CA ALA A 16 14.95 -4.39 -30.44
C ALA A 16 15.47 -3.03 -30.95
N MET A 17 14.67 -1.98 -30.75
CA MET A 17 15.09 -0.61 -31.04
C MET A 17 15.42 0.04 -29.70
N ALA A 18 16.72 0.18 -29.45
CA ALA A 18 17.23 0.87 -28.27
C ALA A 18 16.69 2.30 -28.24
N ILE A 19 16.25 2.73 -27.06
CA ILE A 19 15.71 4.08 -26.87
C ILE A 19 16.88 5.06 -26.81
N PRO A 20 16.95 6.05 -27.73
CA PRO A 20 17.99 7.06 -27.68
C PRO A 20 17.82 7.92 -26.43
N VAL A 21 18.94 8.20 -25.74
CA VAL A 21 18.96 8.90 -24.45
C VAL A 21 18.36 10.31 -24.59
N GLU A 22 18.61 10.97 -25.72
CA GLU A 22 18.10 12.29 -26.07
C GLU A 22 16.58 12.37 -26.26
N LEU A 23 15.89 11.22 -26.36
CA LEU A 23 14.42 11.15 -26.47
C LEU A 23 13.75 10.74 -25.16
N ILE A 24 14.53 10.68 -24.06
CA ILE A 24 14.04 10.37 -22.71
C ILE A 24 13.76 11.70 -22.00
N HIS A 25 12.54 11.82 -21.46
CA HIS A 25 12.05 13.01 -20.78
C HIS A 25 11.49 12.68 -19.39
N ALA A 26 11.45 13.69 -18.53
CA ALA A 26 10.77 13.62 -17.26
C ALA A 26 9.26 13.66 -17.46
N LYS A 27 8.54 12.80 -16.75
CA LYS A 27 7.07 12.88 -16.67
C LYS A 27 6.61 14.06 -15.81
N ASN A 28 7.45 14.51 -14.89
CA ASN A 28 7.21 15.66 -14.02
C ASN A 28 8.38 16.64 -14.10
N ALA A 29 8.09 17.86 -14.54
CA ALA A 29 9.07 18.94 -14.66
C ALA A 29 9.55 19.49 -13.30
N THR A 30 8.83 19.23 -12.21
CA THR A 30 9.12 19.79 -10.87
C THR A 30 9.18 18.69 -9.79
N PRO A 31 10.16 17.76 -9.86
CA PRO A 31 10.29 16.70 -8.87
C PRO A 31 10.72 17.26 -7.51
N ILE A 32 10.38 16.55 -6.43
CA ILE A 32 10.81 16.90 -5.08
C ILE A 32 12.14 16.23 -4.78
N VAL A 33 13.14 17.01 -4.37
CA VAL A 33 14.51 16.51 -4.21
C VAL A 33 15.12 16.98 -2.89
N PRO A 34 15.55 16.03 -2.03
CA PRO A 34 16.36 16.35 -0.87
C PRO A 34 17.77 16.78 -1.29
N ARG A 35 18.28 17.88 -0.73
CA ARG A 35 19.70 18.25 -0.86
C ARG A 35 20.58 17.18 -0.22
N GLY A 36 21.58 16.68 -0.95
CA GLY A 36 22.39 15.53 -0.51
C GLY A 36 21.65 14.19 -0.49
N GLY A 37 20.43 14.13 -1.01
CA GLY A 37 19.64 12.91 -1.07
C GLY A 37 19.53 12.35 -2.48
N VAL A 38 18.49 11.57 -2.73
CA VAL A 38 18.27 10.91 -4.02
C VAL A 38 17.17 11.64 -4.79
N LEU A 39 17.46 12.00 -6.03
CA LEU A 39 16.48 12.36 -7.06
C LEU A 39 15.82 11.08 -7.57
N MET A 40 14.49 11.04 -7.59
CA MET A 40 13.73 9.99 -8.27
C MET A 40 12.69 10.64 -9.20
N VAL A 41 12.74 10.35 -10.50
CA VAL A 41 11.86 10.98 -11.49
C VAL A 41 11.27 9.92 -12.43
N PRO A 42 9.93 9.82 -12.55
CA PRO A 42 9.32 8.98 -13.57
C PRO A 42 9.65 9.50 -14.97
N LEU A 43 9.99 8.58 -15.87
CA LEU A 43 10.44 8.87 -17.21
C LEU A 43 9.41 8.48 -18.26
N ILE A 44 9.48 9.13 -19.41
CA ILE A 44 8.78 8.80 -20.65
C ILE A 44 9.75 8.90 -21.82
N ALA A 45 9.50 8.16 -22.90
CA ALA A 45 10.26 8.27 -24.15
C ALA A 45 9.33 8.76 -25.26
N GLU A 46 9.81 9.63 -26.14
CA GLU A 46 9.03 10.11 -27.30
C GLU A 46 8.76 8.98 -28.31
N THR A 47 9.71 8.06 -28.43
CA THR A 47 9.60 6.89 -29.31
C THR A 47 9.29 5.64 -28.52
N LEU A 48 8.37 4.83 -29.04
CA LEU A 48 8.15 3.47 -28.55
C LEU A 48 9.39 2.63 -28.87
N GLY A 49 9.94 1.99 -27.85
CA GLY A 49 11.15 1.19 -27.95
C GLY A 49 11.32 0.28 -26.76
N ASN A 50 12.29 -0.60 -26.87
CA ASN A 50 12.75 -1.46 -25.79
C ASN A 50 14.23 -1.16 -25.51
N ASP A 51 14.88 -1.94 -24.65
CA ASP A 51 16.30 -1.76 -24.33
C ASP A 51 16.61 -0.37 -23.76
N TRP A 52 15.91 -0.03 -22.66
CA TRP A 52 16.20 1.18 -21.88
C TRP A 52 17.65 1.17 -21.39
N PRO A 53 18.36 2.32 -21.40
CA PRO A 53 19.71 2.38 -20.87
C PRO A 53 19.70 2.11 -19.37
N GLU A 54 20.68 1.35 -18.86
CA GLU A 54 20.80 1.09 -17.42
C GLU A 54 21.20 2.34 -16.63
N THR A 55 21.92 3.26 -17.28
CA THR A 55 22.38 4.52 -16.69
C THR A 55 22.29 5.66 -17.69
N ILE A 56 22.10 6.87 -17.19
CA ILE A 56 22.17 8.12 -17.96
C ILE A 56 23.01 9.14 -17.21
N GLU A 57 23.67 10.03 -17.94
CA GLU A 57 24.35 11.17 -17.34
C GLU A 57 23.32 12.20 -16.87
N VAL A 58 23.53 12.72 -15.66
CA VAL A 58 22.72 13.77 -15.06
C VAL A 58 23.63 14.96 -14.81
N THR A 59 23.32 16.08 -15.44
CA THR A 59 24.08 17.33 -15.33
C THR A 59 23.35 18.29 -14.41
N LEU A 60 24.05 18.77 -13.39
CA LEU A 60 23.54 19.77 -12.44
C LEU A 60 23.82 21.19 -12.93
N GLU A 61 23.04 22.16 -12.45
CA GLU A 61 23.36 23.58 -12.62
C GLU A 61 24.79 23.86 -12.09
N GLY A 62 25.65 24.42 -12.94
CA GLY A 62 27.10 24.54 -12.70
C GLY A 62 27.97 23.50 -13.41
N GLY A 63 27.38 22.56 -14.15
CA GLY A 63 28.08 21.65 -15.06
C GLY A 63 28.67 20.40 -14.39
N GLN A 64 28.38 20.15 -13.11
CA GLN A 64 28.76 18.90 -12.46
C GLN A 64 27.94 17.75 -13.05
N ILE A 65 28.61 16.70 -13.50
CA ILE A 65 27.99 15.49 -14.05
C ILE A 65 28.01 14.40 -12.98
N ILE A 66 26.86 13.76 -12.77
CA ILE A 66 26.69 12.59 -11.90
C ILE A 66 26.02 11.46 -12.68
N THR A 67 26.11 10.23 -12.18
CA THR A 67 25.46 9.06 -12.79
C THR A 67 24.05 8.91 -12.26
N GLY A 68 23.09 8.84 -13.17
CA GLY A 68 21.72 8.39 -12.90
C GLY A 68 21.54 6.93 -13.30
N HIS A 69 20.81 6.18 -12.48
CA HIS A 69 20.44 4.78 -12.74
C HIS A 69 18.98 4.69 -13.15
N ILE A 70 18.67 3.88 -14.16
CA ILE A 70 17.29 3.66 -14.58
C ILE A 70 16.74 2.41 -13.89
N GLY A 71 15.69 2.61 -13.10
CA GLY A 71 14.87 1.55 -12.54
C GLY A 71 13.58 1.36 -13.35
N TRP A 72 12.94 0.22 -13.15
CA TRP A 72 11.62 -0.10 -13.67
C TRP A 72 10.68 -0.39 -12.51
N VAL A 73 9.62 0.40 -12.39
CA VAL A 73 8.53 0.17 -11.44
C VAL A 73 7.44 -0.64 -12.13
N GLU A 74 7.03 -1.74 -11.53
CA GLU A 74 5.97 -2.59 -12.07
C GLU A 74 4.97 -2.97 -10.99
N ARG A 75 3.74 -3.27 -11.44
CA ARG A 75 2.71 -3.76 -10.55
C ARG A 75 2.86 -5.27 -10.35
N LEU A 76 3.07 -5.72 -9.11
CA LEU A 76 3.04 -7.14 -8.81
C LEU A 76 1.60 -7.66 -8.97
N PRO A 77 1.41 -8.90 -9.46
CA PRO A 77 0.11 -9.54 -9.43
C PRO A 77 -0.41 -9.51 -7.99
N GLN A 78 -1.63 -9.02 -7.78
CA GLN A 78 -2.28 -9.14 -6.47
C GLN A 78 -2.46 -10.62 -6.18
N THR A 79 -1.59 -11.18 -5.34
CA THR A 79 -1.83 -12.49 -4.75
C THR A 79 -2.94 -12.35 -3.71
N SER A 80 -3.63 -13.43 -3.37
CA SER A 80 -4.59 -13.44 -2.26
C SER A 80 -3.93 -13.25 -0.89
N GLU A 81 -2.62 -13.00 -0.86
CA GLU A 81 -1.86 -12.79 0.36
C GLU A 81 -2.09 -11.36 0.86
N TRP A 82 -2.34 -11.28 2.17
CA TRP A 82 -2.75 -10.06 2.88
C TRP A 82 -1.66 -8.98 2.93
N ASP A 83 -0.44 -9.34 2.53
CA ASP A 83 0.78 -8.55 2.54
C ASP A 83 1.25 -8.17 1.12
N SER A 84 0.46 -8.47 0.08
CA SER A 84 0.81 -8.14 -1.30
C SER A 84 0.88 -6.62 -1.52
N PHE A 85 2.07 -6.12 -1.83
CA PHE A 85 2.24 -4.76 -2.33
C PHE A 85 1.91 -4.70 -3.80
N SER A 86 1.32 -3.57 -4.20
CA SER A 86 1.04 -3.33 -5.60
C SER A 86 2.31 -3.06 -6.38
N LEU A 87 3.35 -2.40 -5.84
CA LEU A 87 4.49 -1.92 -6.63
C LEU A 87 5.83 -2.53 -6.22
N HIS A 88 6.62 -2.86 -7.22
CA HIS A 88 8.00 -3.30 -7.09
C HIS A 88 8.92 -2.48 -7.99
N ILE A 89 10.15 -2.22 -7.55
CA ILE A 89 11.17 -1.55 -8.34
C ILE A 89 12.43 -2.41 -8.46
N ARG A 90 12.96 -2.49 -9.67
CA ARG A 90 14.17 -3.26 -10.01
C ARG A 90 14.93 -2.60 -11.17
N PRO A 91 16.17 -3.00 -11.46
CA PRO A 91 16.87 -2.56 -12.67
C PRO A 91 16.08 -2.87 -13.95
N VAL A 92 16.26 -2.02 -14.97
CA VAL A 92 15.71 -2.25 -16.31
C VAL A 92 16.27 -3.52 -16.95
N GLN A 93 15.47 -4.14 -17.81
CA GLN A 93 15.80 -5.31 -18.62
C GLN A 93 15.53 -4.98 -20.09
N ARG A 94 16.17 -5.72 -21.00
CA ARG A 94 16.13 -5.41 -22.44
C ARG A 94 14.73 -5.50 -23.04
N GLU A 95 13.90 -6.36 -22.49
CA GLU A 95 12.51 -6.59 -22.89
C GLU A 95 11.53 -5.51 -22.42
N HIS A 96 11.95 -4.61 -21.53
CA HIS A 96 11.07 -3.55 -21.03
C HIS A 96 10.73 -2.55 -22.12
N ASN A 97 9.44 -2.35 -22.32
CA ASN A 97 8.90 -1.47 -23.35
C ASN A 97 7.74 -0.66 -22.78
N THR A 98 7.82 0.66 -22.90
CA THR A 98 6.79 1.59 -22.43
C THR A 98 5.49 1.50 -23.22
N ALA A 99 5.48 0.91 -24.43
CA ALA A 99 4.26 0.62 -25.18
C ALA A 99 3.29 -0.30 -24.42
N ASN A 100 3.80 -1.11 -23.48
CA ASN A 100 3.00 -2.00 -22.65
C ASN A 100 2.41 -1.31 -21.42
N ILE A 101 2.79 -0.05 -21.16
CA ILE A 101 2.29 0.74 -20.05
C ILE A 101 1.14 1.60 -20.56
N HIS A 102 0.01 1.56 -19.87
CA HIS A 102 -1.12 2.38 -20.23
C HIS A 102 -0.76 3.87 -20.07
N LEU A 103 -1.10 4.73 -21.05
CA LEU A 103 -0.73 6.16 -21.04
C LEU A 103 -1.19 6.93 -19.78
N LYS A 104 -2.25 6.46 -19.12
CA LYS A 104 -2.79 7.02 -17.86
C LYS A 104 -2.17 6.43 -16.59
N ASP A 105 -1.33 5.42 -16.72
CA ASP A 105 -0.62 4.84 -15.58
C ASP A 105 0.51 5.79 -15.18
N ASN A 106 0.45 6.30 -13.95
CA ASN A 106 1.45 7.19 -13.38
C ASN A 106 2.32 6.51 -12.32
N GLU A 107 2.05 5.24 -12.03
CA GLU A 107 2.70 4.48 -10.96
C GLU A 107 3.77 3.54 -11.51
N THR A 108 3.57 3.01 -12.71
CA THR A 108 4.51 2.05 -13.33
C THR A 108 5.37 2.67 -14.43
N GLY A 109 6.50 2.03 -14.70
CA GLY A 109 7.41 2.36 -15.78
C GLY A 109 8.81 2.77 -15.35
N PRO A 110 9.58 3.34 -16.30
CA PRO A 110 10.96 3.68 -16.06
C PRO A 110 11.06 4.89 -15.12
N VAL A 111 12.05 4.85 -14.24
CA VAL A 111 12.33 5.90 -13.26
C VAL A 111 13.84 6.17 -13.24
N LEU A 112 14.23 7.44 -13.26
CA LEU A 112 15.60 7.87 -13.01
C LEU A 112 15.84 7.94 -11.51
N LEU A 113 16.95 7.37 -11.02
CA LEU A 113 17.44 7.55 -9.67
C LEU A 113 18.86 8.10 -9.69
N ALA A 114 19.12 9.23 -9.03
CA ALA A 114 20.45 9.83 -8.96
C ALA A 114 20.76 10.34 -7.55
N GLN A 115 21.97 10.05 -7.05
CA GLN A 115 22.43 10.56 -5.75
C GLN A 115 22.94 11.99 -5.92
N MET A 116 22.24 12.95 -5.32
CA MET A 116 22.57 14.36 -5.39
C MET A 116 23.69 14.72 -4.40
N PRO A 117 24.62 15.62 -4.79
CA PRO A 117 25.55 16.27 -3.87
C PRO A 117 24.85 17.03 -2.72
N ALA A 118 25.57 17.19 -1.60
CA ALA A 118 25.03 17.81 -0.37
C ALA A 118 24.52 19.25 -0.56
N LYS A 119 25.10 19.99 -1.49
CA LYS A 119 24.80 21.41 -1.74
C LYS A 119 24.15 21.64 -3.11
N SER A 120 23.44 20.64 -3.63
CA SER A 120 22.75 20.78 -4.90
C SER A 120 21.61 21.80 -4.81
N GLU A 121 21.50 22.60 -5.86
CA GLU A 121 20.45 23.57 -6.11
C GLU A 121 20.30 23.74 -7.62
N GLY A 122 19.28 24.51 -8.03
CA GLY A 122 19.11 24.83 -9.43
C GLY A 122 18.45 23.73 -10.26
N THR A 123 18.56 23.86 -11.58
CA THR A 123 17.99 22.90 -12.54
C THR A 123 18.85 21.63 -12.68
N VAL A 124 18.21 20.57 -13.16
CA VAL A 124 18.86 19.27 -13.41
C VAL A 124 18.51 18.81 -14.82
N SER A 125 19.52 18.55 -15.63
CA SER A 125 19.37 18.11 -17.01
C SER A 125 19.79 16.66 -17.18
N PHE A 126 19.03 15.89 -17.94
CA PHE A 126 19.33 14.51 -18.30
C PHE A 126 18.54 14.13 -19.54
N GLY A 127 19.08 13.20 -20.34
CA GLY A 127 18.44 12.84 -21.61
C GLY A 127 18.22 14.05 -22.50
N GLY A 128 16.99 14.21 -22.99
CA GLY A 128 16.54 15.37 -23.77
C GLY A 128 15.87 16.48 -22.97
N ASP A 129 15.91 16.42 -21.63
CA ASP A 129 15.05 17.24 -20.77
C ASP A 129 15.82 17.97 -19.66
N THR A 130 15.16 18.98 -19.09
CA THR A 130 15.64 19.72 -17.93
C THR A 130 14.49 19.95 -16.97
N VAL A 131 14.66 19.50 -15.74
CA VAL A 131 13.69 19.67 -14.65
C VAL A 131 14.12 20.81 -13.73
N ASP A 132 13.14 21.43 -13.07
CA ASP A 132 13.34 22.44 -12.02
C ASP A 132 12.87 21.86 -10.66
N PRO A 133 13.76 21.21 -9.90
CA PRO A 133 13.38 20.53 -8.68
C PRO A 133 12.91 21.46 -7.57
N ILE A 134 11.94 20.97 -6.79
CA ILE A 134 11.60 21.56 -5.51
C ILE A 134 12.58 21.03 -4.47
N TRP A 135 13.61 21.83 -4.20
CA TRP A 135 14.66 21.50 -3.23
C TRP A 135 14.19 21.62 -1.77
N PHE A 136 14.49 20.58 -0.98
CA PHE A 136 14.31 20.55 0.48
C PHE A 136 15.62 20.25 1.19
N ASP A 137 15.82 20.87 2.35
CA ASP A 137 16.91 20.47 3.25
C ASP A 137 16.58 19.13 3.88
N LEU A 138 17.57 18.25 3.92
CA LEU A 138 17.41 16.88 4.39
C LEU A 138 17.83 16.78 5.86
N PRO A 139 16.91 16.49 6.80
CA PRO A 139 17.29 16.21 8.19
C PRO A 139 18.18 14.98 8.27
N GLU A 140 19.10 14.92 9.24
CA GLU A 140 20.00 13.75 9.40
C GLU A 140 19.25 12.49 9.85
N VAL A 141 18.25 12.65 10.71
CA VAL A 141 17.44 11.58 11.30
C VAL A 141 15.97 11.97 11.34
N PHE A 142 15.09 10.99 11.54
CA PHE A 142 13.68 11.28 11.85
C PHE A 142 13.59 12.07 13.17
N PRO A 143 12.62 12.99 13.31
CA PRO A 143 12.42 13.69 14.58
C PRO A 143 12.07 12.70 15.70
N ASN A 144 12.61 12.92 16.90
CA ASN A 144 12.24 12.08 18.05
C ASN A 144 10.84 12.45 18.56
N LEU A 145 9.86 11.63 18.21
CA LEU A 145 8.47 11.78 18.62
C LEU A 145 8.14 11.03 19.92
N ASN A 146 9.08 10.27 20.47
CA ASN A 146 8.90 9.54 21.73
C ASN A 146 9.18 10.43 22.94
N LEU A 147 8.57 10.09 24.08
CA LEU A 147 8.89 10.75 25.35
C LEU A 147 10.33 10.43 25.82
N GLN A 148 10.85 9.27 25.41
CA GLN A 148 12.18 8.78 25.76
C GLN A 148 13.22 9.09 24.68
N PRO A 149 14.52 9.18 25.03
CA PRO A 149 15.59 9.32 24.05
C PRO A 149 15.74 8.06 23.18
N VAL A 150 16.34 8.23 22.00
CA VAL A 150 16.67 7.12 21.09
C VAL A 150 17.85 6.32 21.65
N ASP A 151 17.70 5.01 21.72
CA ASP A 151 18.75 4.07 22.10
C ASP A 151 19.67 3.79 20.91
N ALA A 152 20.82 4.44 20.88
CA ALA A 152 21.79 4.31 19.79
C ALA A 152 22.50 2.96 19.73
N ALA A 153 22.41 2.14 20.79
CA ALA A 153 23.01 0.81 20.81
C ALA A 153 22.11 -0.27 20.18
N LYS A 154 20.83 0.06 19.92
CA LYS A 154 19.85 -0.89 19.37
C LYS A 154 19.49 -0.58 17.93
N THR A 155 19.37 -1.64 17.16
CA THR A 155 18.81 -1.63 15.80
C THR A 155 17.49 -2.38 15.78
N TYR A 156 16.54 -1.85 15.00
CA TYR A 156 15.26 -2.48 14.77
C TYR A 156 15.44 -3.87 14.15
N SER A 157 14.84 -4.89 14.77
CA SER A 157 14.84 -6.27 14.30
C SER A 157 13.40 -6.70 14.03
N SER A 158 13.03 -6.83 12.76
CA SER A 158 11.71 -7.38 12.39
C SER A 158 11.66 -8.87 12.69
N LYS A 159 11.02 -9.26 13.79
CA LYS A 159 10.72 -10.67 14.13
C LYS A 159 9.26 -11.06 13.82
N SER A 160 8.57 -10.25 13.04
CA SER A 160 7.11 -10.29 12.85
C SER A 160 6.70 -10.85 11.49
N SER A 161 5.41 -11.15 11.33
CA SER A 161 4.82 -11.64 10.08
C SER A 161 4.83 -10.62 8.93
N TYR A 162 5.25 -9.38 9.19
CA TYR A 162 5.38 -8.31 8.21
C TYR A 162 6.84 -7.98 7.88
N ALA A 163 7.80 -8.84 8.24
CA ALA A 163 9.21 -8.62 7.95
C ALA A 163 9.49 -8.56 6.44
N ASP A 164 8.85 -9.45 5.67
CA ASP A 164 9.05 -9.59 4.23
C ASP A 164 8.54 -8.35 3.47
N VAL A 165 7.40 -7.81 3.91
CA VAL A 165 6.86 -6.51 3.48
C VAL A 165 7.90 -5.39 3.58
N LEU A 166 8.66 -5.34 4.68
CA LEU A 166 9.65 -4.30 4.92
C LEU A 166 10.96 -4.52 4.15
N SER A 167 11.05 -5.61 3.36
CA SER A 167 12.18 -5.87 2.47
C SER A 167 12.03 -5.19 1.10
N TYR A 168 10.81 -4.77 0.72
CA TYR A 168 10.58 -4.07 -0.53
C TYR A 168 11.21 -2.67 -0.53
N PRO A 169 11.96 -2.28 -1.58
CA PRO A 169 12.65 -0.99 -1.61
C PRO A 169 11.75 0.21 -1.34
N LEU A 170 10.56 0.25 -1.97
CA LEU A 170 9.61 1.36 -1.84
C LEU A 170 8.93 1.44 -0.46
N GLU A 171 9.09 0.42 0.39
CA GLU A 171 8.48 0.35 1.72
C GLU A 171 9.50 0.49 2.85
N HIS A 172 10.79 0.65 2.52
CA HIS A 172 11.86 0.80 3.48
C HIS A 172 11.66 2.00 4.44
N TRP A 173 10.97 3.05 3.99
CA TRP A 173 10.61 4.19 4.84
C TRP A 173 9.77 3.77 6.06
N ARG A 174 8.88 2.78 5.91
CA ARG A 174 8.02 2.33 7.01
C ARG A 174 8.82 1.60 8.06
N ARG A 175 9.84 0.84 7.65
CA ARG A 175 10.81 0.24 8.58
C ARG A 175 11.54 1.30 9.40
N SER A 176 11.90 2.41 8.76
CA SER A 176 12.55 3.53 9.44
C SER A 176 11.61 4.23 10.43
N LEU A 177 10.32 4.35 10.10
CA LEU A 177 9.32 4.86 11.04
C LEU A 177 9.04 3.89 12.20
N LEU A 178 9.02 2.58 11.96
CA LEU A 178 8.88 1.56 13.02
C LEU A 178 10.06 1.63 14.00
N ALA A 179 11.28 1.72 13.48
CA ALA A 179 12.48 1.94 14.30
C ALA A 179 12.37 3.24 15.11
N SER A 180 11.92 4.33 14.48
CA SER A 180 11.67 5.61 15.16
C SER A 180 10.61 5.50 16.25
N LYS A 181 9.53 4.72 16.04
CA LYS A 181 8.50 4.45 17.05
C LYS A 181 9.04 3.69 18.25
N GLU A 182 9.90 2.70 18.02
CA GLU A 182 10.56 1.93 19.09
C GLU A 182 11.73 2.68 19.75
N GLY A 183 12.11 3.85 19.23
CA GLY A 183 13.23 4.62 19.76
C GLY A 183 14.58 3.95 19.52
N VAL A 184 14.73 3.26 18.38
CA VAL A 184 15.95 2.56 17.97
C VAL A 184 16.36 2.97 16.54
N PHE A 185 17.56 2.59 16.11
CA PHE A 185 18.00 2.87 14.74
C PHE A 185 17.41 1.87 13.73
N PRO A 186 17.11 2.29 12.49
CA PRO A 186 16.73 1.35 11.44
C PRO A 186 17.87 0.38 11.14
N SER A 187 17.54 -0.87 10.82
CA SER A 187 18.54 -1.84 10.36
C SER A 187 19.18 -1.39 9.04
N THR A 188 20.45 -1.75 8.81
CA THR A 188 21.19 -1.45 7.57
C THR A 188 20.90 -2.42 6.42
N ASN A 189 19.89 -3.28 6.53
CA ASN A 189 19.52 -4.25 5.50
C ASN A 189 18.77 -3.54 4.35
N ILE A 190 19.55 -2.89 3.49
CA ILE A 190 19.11 -2.23 2.26
C ILE A 190 19.17 -3.26 1.11
N PRO A 191 18.27 -3.20 0.12
CA PRO A 191 18.35 -4.05 -1.07
C PRO A 191 19.75 -4.03 -1.72
N PRO A 192 20.24 -5.18 -2.25
CA PRO A 192 21.62 -5.30 -2.71
C PRO A 192 21.91 -4.61 -4.04
N ASN A 193 20.89 -4.32 -4.86
CA ASN A 193 21.07 -3.62 -6.14
C ASN A 193 20.96 -2.10 -5.96
N GLU A 194 21.72 -1.34 -6.75
CA GLU A 194 21.83 0.12 -6.59
C GLU A 194 20.48 0.83 -6.80
N VAL A 195 19.66 0.37 -7.75
CA VAL A 195 18.31 0.91 -7.98
C VAL A 195 17.44 0.78 -6.73
N GLY A 196 17.37 -0.41 -6.14
CA GLY A 196 16.61 -0.68 -4.92
C GLY A 196 17.16 0.09 -3.72
N LYS A 197 18.49 0.21 -3.61
CA LYS A 197 19.14 1.03 -2.58
C LYS A 197 18.76 2.50 -2.70
N LEU A 198 18.91 3.09 -3.88
CA LEU A 198 18.57 4.49 -4.13
C LEU A 198 17.07 4.76 -3.92
N ALA A 199 16.19 3.85 -4.35
CA ALA A 199 14.75 3.96 -4.13
C ALA A 199 14.37 3.92 -2.65
N SER A 200 15.00 3.00 -1.89
CA SER A 200 14.81 2.89 -0.44
C SER A 200 15.22 4.17 0.28
N ILE A 201 16.35 4.74 -0.14
CA ILE A 201 16.88 5.99 0.40
C ILE A 201 15.93 7.14 0.05
N HIS A 202 15.53 7.29 -1.22
CA HIS A 202 14.63 8.35 -1.67
C HIS A 202 13.32 8.39 -0.87
N GLY A 203 12.61 7.26 -0.81
CA GLY A 203 11.34 7.18 -0.06
C GLY A 203 11.53 7.52 1.42
N THR A 204 12.59 7.00 2.04
CA THR A 204 12.91 7.28 3.45
C THR A 204 13.19 8.78 3.69
N GLN A 205 13.92 9.43 2.78
CA GLN A 205 14.28 10.85 2.88
C GLN A 205 13.07 11.76 2.73
N LEU A 206 12.15 11.46 1.80
CA LEU A 206 10.91 12.23 1.63
C LEU A 206 10.06 12.19 2.91
N TRP A 207 9.86 11.00 3.48
CA TRP A 207 9.15 10.87 4.75
C TRP A 207 9.87 11.59 5.89
N ARG A 208 11.20 11.52 5.94
CA ARG A 208 12.01 12.22 6.95
C ARG A 208 11.84 13.74 6.88
N ILE A 209 11.90 14.32 5.69
CA ILE A 209 11.60 15.76 5.46
C ILE A 209 10.18 16.08 5.93
N GLY A 210 9.20 15.30 5.48
CA GLY A 210 7.80 15.53 5.80
C GLY A 210 7.53 15.51 7.31
N PHE A 211 8.06 14.52 8.01
CA PHE A 211 7.92 14.40 9.46
C PHE A 211 8.67 15.47 10.23
N ASP A 212 9.86 15.89 9.80
CA ASP A 212 10.58 17.01 10.44
C ASP A 212 9.78 18.31 10.35
N ARG A 213 9.24 18.63 9.17
CA ARG A 213 8.36 19.80 8.98
C ARG A 213 7.12 19.74 9.86
N LEU A 214 6.47 18.58 9.91
CA LEU A 214 5.27 18.39 10.73
C LEU A 214 5.61 18.46 12.22
N ALA A 215 6.69 17.85 12.68
CA ALA A 215 7.10 17.85 14.08
C ALA A 215 7.42 19.26 14.59
N LYS A 216 8.06 20.10 13.76
CA LYS A 216 8.27 21.53 14.04
C LYS A 216 6.96 22.31 14.16
N SER A 217 5.90 21.87 13.47
CA SER A 217 4.58 22.51 13.49
C SER A 217 3.69 22.01 14.62
N SER A 218 3.66 20.69 14.84
CA SER A 218 2.96 20.01 15.92
C SER A 218 3.53 18.59 16.11
N ARG A 219 4.26 18.40 17.21
CA ARG A 219 4.81 17.11 17.60
C ARG A 219 3.75 16.04 17.85
N GLY A 220 2.59 16.43 18.41
CA GLY A 220 1.48 15.51 18.69
C GLY A 220 0.87 14.94 17.42
N ILE A 221 0.60 15.79 16.42
CA ILE A 221 0.05 15.36 15.12
C ILE A 221 1.08 14.50 14.37
N ALA A 222 2.37 14.85 14.45
CA ALA A 222 3.43 14.00 13.89
C ALA A 222 3.44 12.60 14.53
N ALA A 223 3.32 12.51 15.86
CA ALA A 223 3.26 11.23 16.55
C ALA A 223 2.04 10.39 16.10
N GLU A 224 0.85 11.02 16.03
CA GLU A 224 -0.38 10.38 15.57
C GLU A 224 -0.27 9.86 14.12
N CYS A 225 0.27 10.67 13.20
CA CYS A 225 0.54 10.25 11.82
C CYS A 225 1.50 9.05 11.76
N ARG A 226 2.61 9.11 12.52
CA ARG A 226 3.59 8.01 12.57
C ARG A 226 2.91 6.74 13.07
N ASP A 227 2.11 6.84 14.12
CA ASP A 227 1.47 5.69 14.73
C ASP A 227 0.48 5.04 13.75
N LEU A 228 -0.35 5.82 13.05
CA LEU A 228 -1.25 5.31 12.00
C LEU A 228 -0.51 4.59 10.85
N LEU A 229 0.69 5.05 10.49
CA LEU A 229 1.53 4.43 9.45
C LEU A 229 2.31 3.21 9.94
N THR A 230 2.34 2.95 11.25
CA THR A 230 3.16 1.90 11.90
C THR A 230 2.38 1.09 12.94
N MET A 231 1.06 1.13 12.89
CA MET A 231 0.18 0.39 13.79
C MET A 231 0.34 -1.11 13.58
N THR A 232 0.40 -1.82 14.69
CA THR A 232 0.55 -3.28 14.75
C THR A 232 -0.36 -3.81 15.83
N CYS A 233 -0.86 -5.02 15.66
CA CYS A 233 -1.69 -5.69 16.65
C CYS A 233 -1.14 -7.10 16.89
N THR A 234 -1.42 -7.66 18.06
CA THR A 234 -1.05 -9.03 18.40
C THR A 234 -2.29 -9.92 18.38
N ASP A 235 -2.20 -11.03 17.67
CA ASP A 235 -3.15 -12.14 17.79
C ASP A 235 -2.41 -13.36 18.33
N LYS A 236 -2.75 -13.77 19.56
CA LYS A 236 -2.05 -14.81 20.31
C LYS A 236 -0.57 -14.46 20.47
N SER A 237 0.32 -15.15 19.75
CA SER A 237 1.77 -14.94 19.78
C SER A 237 2.31 -14.22 18.55
N THR A 238 1.44 -13.82 17.60
CA THR A 238 1.86 -13.26 16.32
C THR A 238 1.51 -11.79 16.25
N THR A 239 2.51 -10.94 16.04
CA THR A 239 2.30 -9.52 15.75
C THR A 239 2.20 -9.30 14.25
N PHE A 240 1.12 -8.66 13.83
CA PHE A 240 0.83 -8.37 12.43
C PHE A 240 0.59 -6.86 12.21
N ALA A 241 0.70 -6.45 10.95
CA ALA A 241 0.51 -5.06 10.56
C ALA A 241 -0.98 -4.67 10.57
N CYS A 242 -1.28 -3.52 11.15
CA CYS A 242 -2.60 -2.88 11.08
C CYS A 242 -2.53 -1.45 10.55
N TRP A 243 -1.39 -1.06 9.99
CA TRP A 243 -1.16 0.28 9.48
C TRP A 243 -2.00 0.60 8.25
N VAL A 244 -2.17 1.89 8.05
CA VAL A 244 -2.85 2.46 6.90
C VAL A 244 -1.95 2.37 5.65
N THR A 245 -2.45 1.74 4.57
CA THR A 245 -1.74 1.62 3.29
C THR A 245 -2.18 2.68 2.27
N ALA A 246 -3.49 2.79 2.01
CA ALA A 246 -4.08 3.67 0.98
C ALA A 246 -4.94 4.79 1.60
N PRO A 247 -4.32 5.72 2.36
CA PRO A 247 -3.93 6.98 1.72
C PRO A 247 -2.60 7.54 2.26
N SER A 248 -1.57 6.69 2.40
CA SER A 248 -0.24 7.13 2.88
C SER A 248 0.41 8.16 1.94
N GLU A 249 0.28 7.99 0.62
CA GLU A 249 0.77 8.95 -0.39
C GLU A 249 0.13 10.33 -0.26
N ARG A 250 -1.17 10.38 0.07
CA ARG A 250 -1.88 11.64 0.29
C ARG A 250 -1.29 12.41 1.47
N LEU A 251 -0.92 11.70 2.54
CA LEU A 251 -0.23 12.33 3.66
C LEU A 251 1.11 12.86 3.20
N LEU A 252 1.92 12.07 2.49
CA LEU A 252 3.22 12.51 2.01
C LEU A 252 3.12 13.79 1.15
N THR A 253 2.14 13.88 0.26
CA THR A 253 1.87 15.10 -0.52
C THR A 253 1.53 16.30 0.37
N ILE A 254 0.73 16.11 1.42
CA ILE A 254 0.45 17.16 2.41
C ILE A 254 1.75 17.60 3.10
N LEU A 255 2.60 16.65 3.49
CA LEU A 255 3.85 16.90 4.22
C LEU A 255 4.92 17.60 3.38
N LEU A 256 4.87 17.42 2.06
CA LEU A 256 5.82 17.98 1.11
C LEU A 256 5.31 19.23 0.37
N ASP A 257 4.11 19.73 0.70
CA ASP A 257 3.61 21.00 0.16
C ASP A 257 4.48 22.16 0.68
N LYS A 258 5.36 22.69 -0.16
CA LYS A 258 6.28 23.79 0.17
C LYS A 258 5.56 25.10 0.46
N ASN A 259 4.36 25.28 -0.09
CA ASN A 259 3.58 26.51 0.02
C ASN A 259 2.67 26.53 1.25
N ALA A 260 2.48 25.39 1.92
CA ALA A 260 1.69 25.31 3.15
C ALA A 260 2.43 25.97 4.32
N SER A 261 1.75 26.89 5.01
CA SER A 261 2.17 27.38 6.32
C SER A 261 2.14 26.26 7.37
N SER A 262 2.91 26.38 8.46
CA SER A 262 2.93 25.40 9.56
C SER A 262 1.54 25.08 10.11
N ARG A 263 0.65 26.08 10.20
CA ARG A 263 -0.74 25.89 10.65
C ARG A 263 -1.57 25.08 9.63
N GLN A 264 -1.44 25.39 8.34
CA GLN A 264 -2.15 24.65 7.29
C GLN A 264 -1.65 23.21 7.19
N LEU A 265 -0.33 23.00 7.29
CA LEU A 265 0.30 21.69 7.32
C LEU A 265 -0.27 20.83 8.46
N ALA A 266 -0.23 21.35 9.69
CA ALA A 266 -0.76 20.67 10.87
C ALA A 266 -2.27 20.37 10.74
N ALA A 267 -3.08 21.35 10.30
CA ALA A 267 -4.52 21.15 10.16
C ALA A 267 -4.87 20.11 9.08
N ARG A 268 -4.16 20.11 7.95
CA ARG A 268 -4.37 19.12 6.87
C ARG A 268 -3.94 17.72 7.29
N ALA A 269 -2.83 17.60 8.03
CA ALA A 269 -2.36 16.33 8.57
C ALA A 269 -3.34 15.78 9.64
N LEU A 270 -3.83 16.62 10.55
CA LEU A 270 -4.85 16.21 11.53
C LEU A 270 -6.15 15.74 10.87
N ASN A 271 -6.62 16.45 9.84
CA ASN A 271 -7.78 16.03 9.05
C ASN A 271 -7.52 14.75 8.24
N TRP A 272 -6.27 14.45 7.92
CA TRP A 272 -5.91 13.13 7.38
C TRP A 272 -6.02 12.07 8.47
N CYS A 273 -5.47 12.29 9.68
CA CYS A 273 -5.56 11.35 10.80
C CYS A 273 -7.01 11.02 11.15
N SER A 274 -7.86 12.04 11.28
CA SER A 274 -9.27 11.88 11.69
C SER A 274 -10.13 11.08 10.70
N LYS A 275 -9.64 10.84 9.48
CA LYS A 275 -10.32 10.05 8.45
C LYS A 275 -9.82 8.61 8.38
N GLN A 276 -8.76 8.28 9.12
CA GLN A 276 -8.22 6.93 9.10
C GLN A 276 -9.06 6.00 9.99
N GLN A 277 -9.11 4.75 9.56
CA GLN A 277 -9.71 3.66 10.33
C GLN A 277 -8.56 2.81 10.87
N PRO A 278 -8.19 2.97 12.15
CA PRO A 278 -7.01 2.31 12.69
C PRO A 278 -7.24 0.83 12.98
N PHE A 279 -8.47 0.32 12.97
CA PHE A 279 -8.78 -1.07 13.34
C PHE A 279 -8.98 -1.97 12.12
N LEU A 280 -8.82 -3.27 12.33
CA LEU A 280 -9.13 -4.31 11.34
C LEU A 280 -10.16 -5.25 11.94
N PHE A 281 -11.07 -5.77 11.11
CA PHE A 281 -11.96 -6.85 11.52
C PHE A 281 -12.14 -7.86 10.38
N TRP A 282 -12.41 -9.11 10.75
CA TRP A 282 -12.72 -10.19 9.81
C TRP A 282 -13.65 -11.22 10.45
N LEU A 283 -14.30 -12.02 9.60
CA LEU A 283 -15.14 -13.12 10.04
C LEU A 283 -14.32 -14.41 10.06
N GLU A 284 -14.21 -15.06 11.22
CA GLU A 284 -13.50 -16.36 11.35
C GLU A 284 -14.45 -17.54 11.14
N LYS A 285 -15.67 -17.43 11.66
CA LYS A 285 -16.72 -18.45 11.54
C LYS A 285 -17.97 -17.78 11.02
N VAL A 286 -18.41 -18.23 9.84
CA VAL A 286 -19.62 -17.72 9.17
C VAL A 286 -20.70 -18.77 8.97
N TYR A 287 -20.51 -20.00 9.45
CA TYR A 287 -21.47 -21.09 9.30
C TYR A 287 -21.90 -21.64 10.66
N GLY A 288 -23.08 -22.26 10.71
CA GLY A 288 -23.70 -22.74 11.94
C GLY A 288 -24.48 -21.65 12.67
N GLU A 289 -24.79 -21.89 13.95
CA GLU A 289 -25.64 -21.04 14.79
C GLU A 289 -24.93 -19.76 15.26
N ASP A 290 -23.60 -19.82 15.38
CA ASP A 290 -22.77 -18.70 15.84
C ASP A 290 -21.91 -18.14 14.71
N VAL A 291 -21.73 -16.82 14.76
CA VAL A 291 -20.75 -16.08 13.96
C VAL A 291 -19.64 -15.59 14.87
N ILE A 292 -18.39 -15.79 14.46
CA ILE A 292 -17.22 -15.28 15.18
C ILE A 292 -16.64 -14.12 14.37
N VAL A 293 -16.64 -12.95 14.99
CA VAL A 293 -16.01 -11.73 14.48
C VAL A 293 -14.71 -11.52 15.26
N ALA A 294 -13.59 -11.42 14.57
CA ALA A 294 -12.33 -10.99 15.15
C ALA A 294 -12.13 -9.51 14.86
N VAL A 295 -11.79 -8.74 15.89
CA VAL A 295 -11.54 -7.29 15.79
C VAL A 295 -10.19 -6.99 16.43
N ALA A 296 -9.29 -6.41 15.64
CA ALA A 296 -7.96 -5.99 16.05
C ALA A 296 -7.96 -4.49 16.36
N ASN A 297 -7.60 -4.14 17.59
CA ASN A 297 -7.45 -2.76 18.03
C ASN A 297 -5.96 -2.43 18.20
N PRO A 298 -5.28 -1.83 17.21
CA PRO A 298 -3.86 -1.47 17.32
C PRO A 298 -3.64 -0.11 18.01
N THR A 299 -4.68 0.49 18.59
CA THR A 299 -4.55 1.74 19.34
C THR A 299 -4.05 1.48 20.76
N LEU A 300 -3.65 2.55 21.45
CA LEU A 300 -3.22 2.49 22.85
C LEU A 300 -4.40 2.54 23.83
N GLU A 301 -5.62 2.79 23.33
CA GLU A 301 -6.82 3.00 24.15
C GLU A 301 -7.81 1.85 23.96
N VAL A 302 -8.56 1.55 25.02
CA VAL A 302 -9.69 0.61 24.93
C VAL A 302 -10.74 1.22 24.01
N GLN A 303 -11.22 0.46 23.04
CA GLN A 303 -12.26 0.89 22.11
C GLN A 303 -13.53 0.07 22.36
N LEU A 304 -14.70 0.72 22.32
CA LEU A 304 -15.98 0.02 22.42
C LEU A 304 -16.45 -0.37 21.01
N VAL A 305 -16.80 -1.64 20.82
CA VAL A 305 -17.50 -2.11 19.63
C VAL A 305 -18.95 -2.45 19.96
N ALA A 306 -19.85 -2.00 19.09
CA ALA A 306 -21.26 -2.38 19.11
C ALA A 306 -21.56 -3.26 17.90
N LEU A 307 -22.13 -4.45 18.13
CA LEU A 307 -22.51 -5.39 17.07
C LEU A 307 -24.01 -5.63 17.11
N LYS A 308 -24.68 -5.52 15.97
CA LYS A 308 -26.13 -5.69 15.86
C LYS A 308 -26.52 -6.36 14.55
N TRP A 309 -27.42 -7.33 14.60
CA TRP A 309 -28.07 -7.86 13.40
C TRP A 309 -29.05 -6.84 12.83
N ARG A 310 -28.92 -6.54 11.54
CA ARG A 310 -29.76 -5.55 10.86
C ARG A 310 -31.23 -5.96 10.77
N GLU A 311 -31.47 -7.26 10.59
CA GLU A 311 -32.82 -7.82 10.35
C GLU A 311 -33.56 -8.20 11.65
N GLY A 312 -33.03 -7.83 12.81
CA GLY A 312 -33.63 -8.09 14.12
C GLY A 312 -33.88 -6.80 14.91
N ASN A 313 -34.83 -6.85 15.83
CA ASN A 313 -35.03 -5.79 16.83
C ASN A 313 -34.09 -5.97 18.03
N ASP A 314 -32.88 -6.46 17.77
CA ASP A 314 -31.94 -6.89 18.79
C ASP A 314 -31.21 -5.70 19.42
N VAL A 315 -30.95 -5.82 20.72
CA VAL A 315 -30.09 -4.89 21.47
C VAL A 315 -28.65 -5.10 21.00
N PRO A 316 -27.90 -4.03 20.68
CA PRO A 316 -26.51 -4.17 20.26
C PRO A 316 -25.68 -4.84 21.36
N LEU A 317 -24.89 -5.85 20.98
CA LEU A 317 -23.87 -6.41 21.86
C LEU A 317 -22.70 -5.42 21.96
N LEU A 318 -22.38 -5.01 23.17
CA LEU A 318 -21.26 -4.11 23.46
C LEU A 318 -20.06 -4.91 23.99
N VAL A 319 -18.88 -4.72 23.40
CA VAL A 319 -17.65 -5.40 23.81
C VAL A 319 -16.48 -4.41 23.85
N ASP A 320 -15.66 -4.50 24.90
CA ASP A 320 -14.43 -3.75 25.01
C ASP A 320 -13.30 -4.42 24.23
N LEU A 321 -12.69 -3.67 23.32
CA LEU A 321 -11.53 -4.09 22.54
C LEU A 321 -10.25 -3.65 23.26
N GLN A 322 -9.47 -4.61 23.72
CA GLN A 322 -8.22 -4.33 24.43
C GLN A 322 -7.16 -3.68 23.49
N PRO A 323 -6.31 -2.76 24.01
CA PRO A 323 -5.25 -2.13 23.23
C PRO A 323 -4.23 -3.14 22.71
N ASN A 324 -3.80 -2.98 21.46
CA ASN A 324 -2.81 -3.80 20.75
C ASN A 324 -3.15 -5.31 20.65
N GLU A 325 -4.41 -5.68 20.83
CA GLU A 325 -4.87 -7.07 20.84
C GLU A 325 -6.06 -7.33 19.91
N THR A 326 -6.14 -8.57 19.44
CA THR A 326 -7.29 -9.09 18.68
C THR A 326 -8.30 -9.71 19.63
N THR A 327 -9.51 -9.15 19.66
CA THR A 327 -10.65 -9.65 20.43
C THR A 327 -11.55 -10.49 19.53
N ARG A 328 -11.94 -11.69 19.99
CA ARG A 328 -12.90 -12.56 19.29
C ARG A 328 -14.25 -12.48 19.96
N ILE A 329 -15.26 -12.15 19.18
CA ILE A 329 -16.63 -11.91 19.64
C ILE A 329 -17.52 -12.95 19.00
N THR A 330 -18.18 -13.74 19.83
CA THR A 330 -19.16 -14.74 19.40
C THR A 330 -20.55 -14.15 19.46
N LEU A 331 -21.25 -14.17 18.33
CA LEU A 331 -22.63 -13.71 18.18
C LEU A 331 -23.51 -14.87 17.78
N GLN A 332 -24.61 -15.05 18.50
CA GLN A 332 -25.68 -15.92 18.01
C GLN A 332 -26.37 -15.25 16.83
N ARG A 333 -26.70 -16.03 15.80
CA ARG A 333 -27.44 -15.51 14.64
C ARG A 333 -28.83 -15.03 15.05
N ALA A 334 -29.31 -13.99 14.36
CA ALA A 334 -30.70 -13.61 14.44
C ALA A 334 -31.58 -14.80 14.04
N HIS A 335 -32.55 -15.14 14.90
CA HIS A 335 -33.50 -16.20 14.62
C HIS A 335 -34.36 -15.78 13.42
N THR A 336 -34.17 -16.46 12.29
CA THR A 336 -35.11 -16.38 11.18
C THR A 336 -36.32 -17.23 11.53
N PHE A 337 -37.51 -16.63 11.55
CA PHE A 337 -38.75 -17.40 11.61
C PHE A 337 -38.77 -18.37 10.43
N ASP A 338 -38.86 -19.65 10.73
CA ASP A 338 -39.08 -20.65 9.69
C ASP A 338 -40.49 -20.41 9.13
N VAL A 339 -40.55 -19.91 7.89
CA VAL A 339 -41.81 -19.71 7.15
C VAL A 339 -42.24 -20.98 6.42
N SER A 340 -41.52 -22.10 6.56
CA SER A 340 -41.91 -23.41 6.00
C SER A 340 -43.29 -23.88 6.49
N ILE A 341 -43.71 -23.41 7.67
CA ILE A 341 -45.05 -23.61 8.23
C ILE A 341 -46.16 -23.00 7.35
N PHE A 342 -45.83 -22.03 6.50
CA PHE A 342 -46.79 -21.28 5.68
C PHE A 342 -46.75 -21.64 4.18
N GLY A 343 -45.96 -22.63 3.75
CA GLY A 343 -45.96 -23.12 2.37
C GLY A 343 -44.58 -23.58 1.87
N PRO A 344 -44.48 -24.06 0.60
CA PRO A 344 -43.21 -24.50 0.03
C PRO A 344 -42.22 -23.34 0.00
N THR A 345 -41.24 -23.39 0.90
CA THR A 345 -40.16 -22.42 1.00
C THR A 345 -39.30 -22.50 -0.25
N THR A 346 -39.31 -21.45 -1.07
CA THR A 346 -38.19 -21.26 -1.99
C THR A 346 -36.94 -21.13 -1.14
N LEU A 347 -35.93 -21.99 -1.35
CA LEU A 347 -34.60 -21.99 -0.72
C LEU A 347 -33.79 -20.72 -1.06
N ARG A 348 -34.39 -19.54 -0.97
CA ARG A 348 -33.66 -18.28 -0.94
C ARG A 348 -33.14 -18.11 0.48
N SER A 349 -32.00 -18.75 0.69
CA SER A 349 -31.16 -18.54 1.84
C SER A 349 -30.78 -17.05 1.90
N ALA A 350 -31.47 -16.29 2.74
CA ALA A 350 -31.29 -14.85 2.82
C ALA A 350 -29.96 -14.55 3.53
N VAL A 351 -29.12 -13.76 2.86
CA VAL A 351 -27.90 -13.21 3.47
C VAL A 351 -28.31 -12.31 4.62
N GLN A 352 -27.83 -12.59 5.83
CA GLN A 352 -28.05 -11.74 6.99
C GLN A 352 -27.00 -10.62 7.00
N TRP A 353 -27.34 -9.44 7.51
CA TRP A 353 -26.40 -8.33 7.63
C TRP A 353 -26.06 -8.05 9.09
N LEU A 354 -24.77 -8.04 9.41
CA LEU A 354 -24.24 -7.66 10.71
C LEU A 354 -23.72 -6.22 10.62
N ASP A 355 -24.31 -5.33 11.41
CA ASP A 355 -23.81 -3.97 11.60
C ASP A 355 -22.78 -3.96 12.74
N ILE A 356 -21.59 -3.46 12.45
CA ILE A 356 -20.47 -3.32 13.38
C ILE A 356 -20.16 -1.83 13.51
N GLN A 357 -20.18 -1.30 14.72
CA GLN A 357 -19.82 0.09 14.99
C GLN A 357 -18.63 0.13 15.95
N ILE A 358 -17.55 0.80 15.54
CA ILE A 358 -16.32 1.01 16.33
C ILE A 358 -16.06 2.51 16.38
N GLY A 359 -16.29 3.12 17.55
CA GLY A 359 -16.29 4.57 17.70
C GLY A 359 -17.28 5.25 16.74
N ASN A 360 -16.78 6.14 15.88
CA ASN A 360 -17.57 6.88 14.89
C ASN A 360 -17.73 6.15 13.55
N HIS A 361 -17.18 4.94 13.40
CA HIS A 361 -17.21 4.19 12.15
C HIS A 361 -18.26 3.08 12.22
N ALA A 362 -19.07 2.96 11.18
CA ALA A 362 -20.09 1.92 11.04
C ALA A 362 -19.88 1.10 9.76
N PHE A 363 -20.01 -0.21 9.88
CA PHE A 363 -19.79 -1.19 8.82
C PHE A 363 -20.98 -2.13 8.74
N GLY A 364 -21.42 -2.45 7.52
CA GLY A 364 -22.38 -3.52 7.28
C GLY A 364 -21.66 -4.70 6.63
N VAL A 365 -21.62 -5.84 7.31
CA VAL A 365 -20.96 -7.05 6.82
C VAL A 365 -22.02 -8.09 6.47
N PRO A 366 -22.05 -8.60 5.23
CA PRO A 366 -22.96 -9.69 4.88
C PRO A 366 -22.42 -11.00 5.46
N VAL A 367 -23.30 -11.72 6.16
CA VAL A 367 -23.06 -13.04 6.68
C VAL A 367 -23.86 -14.01 5.83
N VAL A 368 -23.14 -14.96 5.23
CA VAL A 368 -23.74 -16.05 4.45
C VAL A 368 -24.72 -16.88 5.31
N PRO A 369 -25.59 -17.67 4.70
CA PRO A 369 -26.52 -18.50 5.46
C PRO A 369 -25.83 -19.52 6.39
N SER A 370 -26.54 -19.96 7.42
CA SER A 370 -26.03 -20.90 8.43
C SER A 370 -25.67 -22.27 7.85
N VAL A 371 -26.34 -22.70 6.79
CA VAL A 371 -26.17 -24.01 6.14
C VAL A 371 -25.91 -23.83 4.65
N VAL A 372 -24.88 -24.51 4.13
CA VAL A 372 -24.64 -24.64 2.69
C VAL A 372 -25.25 -25.96 2.23
N VAL A 373 -26.24 -25.91 1.33
CA VAL A 373 -26.80 -27.11 0.71
C VAL A 373 -25.89 -27.51 -0.47
N ALA A 374 -25.07 -28.54 -0.28
CA ALA A 374 -24.33 -29.15 -1.38
C ALA A 374 -25.30 -29.99 -2.23
N LEU A 375 -25.51 -29.60 -3.48
CA LEU A 375 -26.28 -30.40 -4.44
C LEU A 375 -25.34 -31.36 -5.17
N PRO A 376 -25.78 -32.58 -5.53
CA PRO A 376 -24.96 -33.53 -6.26
C PRO A 376 -24.53 -32.96 -7.63
N PRO A 377 -23.37 -33.38 -8.18
CA PRO A 377 -22.68 -32.75 -9.32
C PRO A 377 -23.47 -32.68 -10.64
N ALA A 378 -24.66 -33.30 -10.72
CA ALA A 378 -25.58 -33.16 -11.85
C ALA A 378 -26.42 -31.87 -11.81
N VAL A 379 -26.42 -31.15 -10.69
CA VAL A 379 -27.10 -29.86 -10.52
C VAL A 379 -26.03 -28.81 -10.23
N GLN A 380 -25.94 -27.80 -11.10
CA GLN A 380 -24.96 -26.71 -11.03
C GLN A 380 -24.70 -26.30 -9.57
N LEU A 381 -23.43 -26.34 -9.16
CA LEU A 381 -23.00 -25.72 -7.91
C LEU A 381 -23.53 -24.29 -7.89
N GLN A 382 -24.21 -23.91 -6.81
CA GLN A 382 -24.60 -22.51 -6.63
C GLN A 382 -23.34 -21.64 -6.69
N PRO A 383 -23.43 -20.40 -7.22
CA PRO A 383 -22.29 -19.50 -7.25
C PRO A 383 -21.69 -19.43 -5.85
N LEU A 384 -20.45 -19.90 -5.72
CA LEU A 384 -19.70 -19.76 -4.48
C LEU A 384 -19.71 -18.28 -4.13
N PHE A 385 -20.15 -17.97 -2.91
CA PHE A 385 -20.17 -16.59 -2.42
C PHE A 385 -18.78 -15.97 -2.66
N PRO A 386 -18.71 -14.70 -3.12
CA PRO A 386 -17.45 -14.10 -3.52
C PRO A 386 -16.43 -14.19 -2.37
N GLN A 387 -15.19 -14.56 -2.69
CA GLN A 387 -14.11 -14.45 -1.73
C GLN A 387 -13.92 -12.96 -1.39
N TRP A 388 -14.01 -12.65 -0.10
CA TRP A 388 -13.78 -11.29 0.40
C TRP A 388 -12.26 -11.06 0.52
N SER A 389 -11.70 -10.17 -0.29
CA SER A 389 -10.36 -9.63 -0.06
C SER A 389 -10.41 -8.54 1.02
N LEU A 390 -9.29 -8.28 1.69
CA LEU A 390 -9.17 -7.19 2.67
C LEU A 390 -9.59 -5.82 2.08
N GLU A 391 -9.27 -5.58 0.81
CA GLU A 391 -9.69 -4.41 0.05
C GLU A 391 -11.22 -4.33 -0.11
N SER A 392 -11.88 -5.46 -0.43
CA SER A 392 -13.35 -5.52 -0.58
C SER A 392 -14.11 -5.33 0.73
N ILE A 393 -13.54 -5.78 1.85
CA ILE A 393 -14.09 -5.56 3.20
C ILE A 393 -14.01 -4.07 3.54
N LYS A 394 -12.86 -3.43 3.28
CA LYS A 394 -12.67 -1.99 3.51
C LYS A 394 -13.57 -1.12 2.62
N ALA A 395 -13.78 -1.53 1.36
CA ALA A 395 -14.60 -0.81 0.39
C ALA A 395 -16.10 -1.14 0.45
N GLN A 396 -16.52 -2.06 1.34
CA GLN A 396 -17.89 -2.56 1.47
C GLN A 396 -18.52 -3.03 0.13
N THR A 397 -17.69 -3.52 -0.80
CA THR A 397 -18.11 -3.89 -2.15
C THR A 397 -17.52 -5.26 -2.52
N PRO A 398 -18.33 -6.33 -2.56
CA PRO A 398 -17.83 -7.66 -2.91
C PRO A 398 -17.41 -7.71 -4.39
N LYS A 399 -16.22 -8.24 -4.69
CA LYS A 399 -15.84 -8.62 -6.07
C LYS A 399 -16.56 -9.93 -6.41
N LYS A 400 -17.56 -9.88 -7.31
CA LYS A 400 -18.19 -11.11 -7.85
C LYS A 400 -17.18 -11.87 -8.70
N ILE A 401 -16.94 -13.15 -8.38
CA ILE A 401 -16.20 -14.04 -9.28
C ILE A 401 -17.19 -14.49 -10.38
N PRO A 402 -16.90 -14.25 -11.67
CA PRO A 402 -17.73 -14.79 -12.73
C PRO A 402 -17.64 -16.32 -12.74
N ASN A 403 -18.77 -17.00 -12.92
CA ASN A 403 -18.91 -18.47 -12.92
C ASN A 403 -17.97 -19.20 -13.91
N SER A 404 -17.31 -18.50 -14.83
CA SER A 404 -16.37 -19.08 -15.81
C SER A 404 -15.00 -19.44 -15.25
N MET A 405 -14.70 -19.14 -13.98
CA MET A 405 -13.39 -19.45 -13.35
C MET A 405 -13.47 -20.52 -12.25
N ALA A 406 -14.66 -21.11 -12.01
CA ALA A 406 -14.82 -22.22 -11.08
C ALA A 406 -14.83 -23.56 -11.84
N THR A 407 -13.66 -23.96 -12.34
CA THR A 407 -13.33 -25.33 -12.74
C THR A 407 -11.93 -25.65 -12.31
#